data_AF-A0A5C6X4W8-F1
#
_entry.id   AF-A0A5C6X4W8-F1
#
_cell.length_a   1.000
_cell.length_b   1.000
_cell.length_c   1.000
_cell.angle_alpha   90.00
_cell.angle_beta   90.00
_cell.angle_gamma   90.00
#
_symmetry.space_group_name_H-M   'P 1'
#
loop_
_entity.id
_entity.type
_entity.pdbx_description
1 polymer ?
#
loop_
_entity_poly.entity_id
_entity_poly.type
_entity_poly.pdbx_seq_one_letter_code
_entity_poly.pdbx_strand_id
1 'polypeptide(L)'
;MAEPFVFHFQRGPAGEPEVMYMVDLDCACQLCGHVQYQRFYHSTAFHTLSLDLLDELAERAYLKAGYECENCGTEVGPDATRRAALTYGFADDAGVIRVFVDRLEETLRYDLQPRRRLDPQAMPTWHPDAESALVYDELDEDELEEVFGRPFNIKWAWIDLLEDWVEDPEGGAYSRLAPGLWAVVERDEESADQLADEVDEDEFFDALDSGDLAVIPLHDSLPVALATHDHPERIFGRLHTWLPSSLSTAFKKEEVWADAYVSRQAAIETMERTLTTARLTYTLHQTEADVFFSEITTPTGAVYGRGVAISAVLRRAVHTGLTPGEAARLTAEEIVGILLQLW
;
A
#
# COMPACT_ATOMS: atom_id res chain seq x y z
N MET A 1 14.93 1.24 21.81
CA MET A 1 15.72 0.46 20.83
C MET A 1 15.49 1.08 19.47
N ALA A 2 16.48 1.09 18.56
CA ALA A 2 16.25 1.56 17.20
C ALA A 2 15.34 0.57 16.46
N GLU A 3 14.33 1.08 15.76
CA GLU A 3 13.44 0.28 14.92
C GLU A 3 14.25 -0.36 13.77
N PRO A 4 14.14 -1.67 13.54
CA PRO A 4 14.82 -2.30 12.41
C PRO A 4 14.18 -1.84 11.10
N PHE A 5 15.02 -1.51 10.11
CA PHE A 5 14.52 -1.24 8.75
C PHE A 5 14.14 -2.55 8.08
N VAL A 6 12.92 -2.60 7.54
CA VAL A 6 12.35 -3.75 6.84
C VAL A 6 11.76 -3.21 5.54
N PHE A 7 12.15 -3.82 4.44
CA PHE A 7 11.55 -3.53 3.14
C PHE A 7 10.11 -4.07 3.12
N HIS A 8 9.16 -3.21 2.80
CA HIS A 8 7.80 -3.63 2.46
C HIS A 8 7.74 -4.11 1.03
N PHE A 9 8.56 -3.52 0.16
CA PHE A 9 8.59 -3.81 -1.26
C PHE A 9 9.87 -4.52 -1.67
N GLN A 10 9.73 -5.39 -2.66
CA GLN A 10 10.84 -5.90 -3.44
C GLN A 10 10.51 -5.85 -4.92
N ARG A 11 11.55 -5.97 -5.74
CA ARG A 11 11.41 -6.01 -7.19
C ARG A 11 11.05 -7.41 -7.66
N GLY A 12 9.87 -7.56 -8.26
CA GLY A 12 9.40 -8.79 -8.87
C GLY A 12 10.18 -9.17 -10.15
N PRO A 13 9.94 -10.37 -10.70
CA PRO A 13 10.69 -10.90 -11.83
C PRO A 13 10.66 -10.04 -13.11
N ALA A 14 9.58 -9.30 -13.36
CA ALA A 14 9.46 -8.38 -14.48
C ALA A 14 9.72 -6.92 -14.10
N GLY A 15 10.08 -6.65 -12.84
CA GLY A 15 10.34 -5.31 -12.31
C GLY A 15 9.13 -4.64 -11.66
N GLU A 16 8.01 -5.34 -11.52
CA GLU A 16 6.83 -4.91 -10.78
C GLU A 16 7.12 -4.85 -9.27
N PRO A 17 6.48 -3.94 -8.52
CA PRO A 17 6.59 -3.95 -7.07
C PRO A 17 5.82 -5.15 -6.50
N GLU A 18 6.50 -5.97 -5.73
CA GLU A 18 5.86 -6.98 -4.87
C GLU A 18 5.88 -6.50 -3.43
N VAL A 19 4.76 -6.66 -2.72
CA VAL A 19 4.62 -6.30 -1.30
C VAL A 19 4.82 -7.54 -0.42
N MET A 20 5.53 -7.37 0.68
CA MET A 20 5.82 -8.41 1.65
C MET A 20 4.58 -8.73 2.51
N TYR A 21 4.37 -10.01 2.76
CA TYR A 21 3.49 -10.50 3.81
C TYR A 21 4.16 -11.66 4.56
N MET A 22 3.71 -11.92 5.78
CA MET A 22 4.25 -12.96 6.63
C MET A 22 3.27 -14.11 6.77
N VAL A 23 3.78 -15.34 6.82
CA VAL A 23 3.00 -16.53 7.12
C VAL A 23 3.63 -17.26 8.30
N ASP A 24 2.86 -17.43 9.36
CA ASP A 24 3.21 -18.27 10.51
C ASP A 24 2.42 -19.58 10.43
N LEU A 25 3.12 -20.71 10.58
CA LEU A 25 2.51 -22.04 10.57
C LEU A 25 2.76 -22.75 11.89
N ASP A 26 1.71 -23.32 12.48
CA ASP A 26 1.77 -24.26 13.60
C ASP A 26 1.52 -25.67 13.05
N CYS A 27 2.57 -26.50 13.01
CA CYS A 27 2.50 -27.85 12.48
C CYS A 27 2.79 -28.89 13.56
N ALA A 28 2.16 -30.06 13.46
CA ALA A 28 2.51 -31.23 14.25
C ALA A 28 3.08 -32.32 13.34
N CYS A 29 4.32 -32.76 13.61
CA CYS A 29 4.94 -33.84 12.87
C CYS A 29 4.04 -35.09 12.88
N GLN A 30 3.69 -35.58 11.69
CA GLN A 30 2.76 -36.71 11.56
C GLN A 30 3.34 -38.05 12.06
N LEU A 31 4.67 -38.16 12.20
CA LEU A 31 5.32 -39.35 12.74
C LEU A 31 5.46 -39.32 14.27
N CYS A 32 6.06 -38.26 14.82
CA CYS A 32 6.39 -38.19 16.25
C CYS A 32 5.48 -37.27 17.08
N GLY A 33 4.56 -36.55 16.45
CA GLY A 33 3.64 -35.62 17.11
C GLY A 33 4.28 -34.33 17.63
N HIS A 34 5.57 -34.12 17.41
CA HIS A 34 6.27 -32.93 17.87
C HIS A 34 5.73 -31.68 17.16
N VAL A 35 5.34 -30.69 17.96
CA VAL A 35 4.75 -29.43 17.48
C VAL A 35 5.84 -28.41 17.25
N GLN A 36 5.83 -27.78 16.09
CA GLN A 36 6.80 -26.79 15.65
C GLN A 36 6.09 -25.63 14.99
N TYR A 37 6.63 -24.43 15.22
CA TYR A 37 6.18 -23.25 14.50
C TYR A 37 7.28 -22.79 13.54
N GLN A 38 6.86 -22.33 12.36
CA GLN A 38 7.75 -21.78 11.35
C GLN A 38 7.17 -20.49 10.81
N ARG A 39 8.04 -19.50 10.58
CA ARG A 39 7.69 -18.23 9.93
C ARG A 39 8.31 -18.18 8.55
N PHE A 40 7.52 -17.76 7.58
CA PHE A 40 7.93 -17.52 6.22
C PHE A 40 7.66 -16.07 5.83
N TYR A 41 8.58 -15.49 5.08
CA TYR A 41 8.44 -14.17 4.47
C TYR A 41 8.19 -14.37 2.99
N HIS A 42 7.08 -13.82 2.51
CA HIS A 42 6.66 -13.95 1.12
C HIS A 42 6.35 -12.58 0.55
N SER A 43 6.22 -12.55 -0.76
CA SER A 43 5.89 -11.36 -1.53
C SER A 43 4.82 -11.69 -2.54
N THR A 44 4.02 -10.71 -2.93
CA THR A 44 3.00 -10.83 -3.97
C THR A 44 2.90 -9.53 -4.75
N ALA A 45 2.47 -9.60 -6.01
CA ALA A 45 2.34 -8.41 -6.86
C ALA A 45 1.38 -7.39 -6.21
N PHE A 46 1.91 -6.20 -5.90
CA PHE A 46 1.21 -5.22 -5.07
C PHE A 46 -0.02 -4.64 -5.79
N HIS A 47 0.15 -4.25 -7.05
CA HIS A 47 -0.89 -3.57 -7.82
C HIS A 47 -2.13 -4.41 -8.13
N THR A 48 -2.04 -5.73 -7.97
CA THR A 48 -3.12 -6.70 -8.21
C THR A 48 -3.60 -7.36 -6.93
N LEU A 49 -3.10 -6.94 -5.76
CA LEU A 49 -3.55 -7.46 -4.48
C LEU A 49 -4.94 -6.91 -4.18
N SER A 50 -5.88 -7.81 -3.89
CA SER A 50 -7.25 -7.55 -3.45
C SER A 50 -7.53 -8.32 -2.16
N LEU A 51 -8.64 -8.02 -1.49
CA LEU A 51 -9.13 -8.82 -0.36
C LEU A 51 -9.32 -10.29 -0.74
N ASP A 52 -9.98 -10.59 -1.87
CA ASP A 52 -10.13 -11.97 -2.36
C ASP A 52 -8.80 -12.71 -2.52
N LEU A 53 -7.76 -12.01 -3.01
CA LEU A 53 -6.44 -12.61 -3.16
C LEU A 53 -5.76 -12.79 -1.80
N LEU A 54 -5.98 -11.88 -0.84
CA LEU A 54 -5.49 -12.03 0.53
C LEU A 54 -6.09 -13.28 1.19
N ASP A 55 -7.38 -13.52 0.98
CA ASP A 55 -8.08 -14.72 1.46
C ASP A 55 -7.54 -15.98 0.81
N GLU A 56 -7.38 -15.99 -0.52
CA GLU A 56 -6.76 -17.11 -1.23
C GLU A 56 -5.34 -17.41 -0.69
N LEU A 57 -4.55 -16.37 -0.41
CA LEU A 57 -3.21 -16.51 0.15
C LEU A 57 -3.26 -17.08 1.58
N ALA A 58 -4.22 -16.67 2.40
CA ALA A 58 -4.40 -17.15 3.77
C ALA A 58 -4.88 -18.61 3.78
N GLU A 59 -5.89 -18.95 2.99
CA GLU A 59 -6.41 -20.32 2.84
C GLU A 59 -5.32 -21.28 2.34
N ARG A 60 -4.41 -20.81 1.49
CA ARG A 60 -3.30 -21.59 0.94
C ARG A 60 -2.01 -21.51 1.77
N ALA A 61 -2.01 -20.80 2.89
CA ALA A 61 -0.82 -20.61 3.72
C ALA A 61 -0.20 -21.95 4.16
N TYR A 62 -1.02 -22.97 4.42
CA TYR A 62 -0.55 -24.30 4.81
C TYR A 62 0.36 -24.98 3.77
N LEU A 63 0.25 -24.60 2.48
CA LEU A 63 1.13 -25.12 1.42
C LEU A 63 2.58 -24.65 1.56
N LYS A 64 2.85 -23.67 2.42
CA LYS A 64 4.21 -23.18 2.71
C LYS A 64 4.97 -24.11 3.67
N ALA A 65 4.30 -25.10 4.28
CA ALA A 65 4.97 -26.11 5.08
C ALA A 65 5.86 -26.99 4.19
N GLY A 66 7.15 -27.03 4.51
CA GLY A 66 8.15 -27.84 3.81
C GLY A 66 9.49 -27.77 4.53
N TYR A 67 9.62 -28.48 5.65
CA TYR A 67 10.83 -28.49 6.48
C TYR A 67 11.03 -29.83 7.19
N GLU A 68 12.21 -30.06 7.75
CA GLU A 68 12.50 -31.28 8.52
C GLU A 68 12.11 -31.12 9.98
N CYS A 69 11.44 -32.11 10.55
CA CYS A 69 11.11 -32.12 11.97
C CYS A 69 12.39 -32.17 12.82
N GLU A 70 12.63 -31.13 13.60
CA GLU A 70 13.82 -31.02 14.48
C GLU A 70 13.97 -32.19 15.48
N ASN A 71 12.88 -32.93 15.79
CA ASN A 71 12.93 -34.07 16.72
C ASN A 71 13.28 -35.41 16.05
N CYS A 72 12.71 -35.72 14.87
CA CYS A 72 12.85 -37.04 14.25
C CYS A 72 13.37 -37.02 12.80
N GLY A 73 13.65 -35.85 12.24
CA GLY A 73 14.18 -35.66 10.88
C GLY A 73 13.18 -35.99 9.76
N THR A 74 11.91 -36.24 10.08
CA THR A 74 10.86 -36.51 9.08
C THR A 74 10.38 -35.21 8.47
N GLU A 75 10.11 -35.22 7.17
CA GLU A 75 9.53 -34.08 6.46
C GLU A 75 8.16 -33.69 7.04
N VAL A 76 7.99 -32.40 7.32
CA VAL A 76 6.77 -31.75 7.77
C VAL A 76 6.22 -30.97 6.57
N GLY A 77 5.22 -31.56 5.92
CA GLY A 77 4.55 -30.98 4.76
C GLY A 77 3.20 -30.34 5.07
N PRO A 78 2.43 -29.94 4.04
CA PRO A 78 1.17 -29.22 4.18
C PRO A 78 0.13 -29.89 5.08
N ASP A 79 0.05 -31.23 5.04
CA ASP A 79 -0.90 -32.02 5.83
C ASP A 79 -0.58 -32.05 7.33
N ALA A 80 0.59 -31.57 7.74
CA ALA A 80 0.99 -31.45 9.14
C ALA A 80 0.53 -30.12 9.78
N THR A 81 0.06 -29.17 8.97
CA THR A 81 -0.35 -27.84 9.43
C THR A 81 -1.69 -27.90 10.15
N ARG A 82 -1.72 -27.40 11.39
CA ARG A 82 -2.93 -27.30 12.23
C ARG A 82 -3.55 -25.93 12.12
N ARG A 83 -2.73 -24.90 12.26
CA ARG A 83 -3.13 -23.49 12.20
C ARG A 83 -2.15 -22.71 11.34
N ALA A 84 -2.65 -21.67 10.69
CA ALA A 84 -1.85 -20.70 9.97
C ALA A 84 -2.28 -19.29 10.36
N ALA A 85 -1.36 -18.34 10.33
CA ALA A 85 -1.65 -16.93 10.43
C ALA A 85 -0.94 -16.19 9.29
N LEU A 86 -1.68 -15.48 8.45
CA LEU A 86 -1.15 -14.55 7.47
C LEU A 86 -1.17 -13.16 8.09
N THR A 87 -0.06 -12.42 8.02
CA THR A 87 0.02 -11.02 8.46
C THR A 87 0.42 -10.14 7.29
N TYR A 88 -0.43 -9.18 6.95
CA TYR A 88 -0.20 -8.15 5.95
C TYR A 88 -0.16 -6.78 6.63
N GLY A 89 0.83 -5.95 6.29
CA GLY A 89 0.89 -4.57 6.75
C GLY A 89 0.78 -3.62 5.58
N PHE A 90 -0.08 -2.61 5.69
CA PHE A 90 -0.16 -1.56 4.68
C PHE A 90 1.16 -0.77 4.64
N ALA A 91 1.65 -0.49 3.43
CA ALA A 91 2.96 0.12 3.25
C ALA A 91 2.99 1.63 3.60
N ASP A 92 1.84 2.27 3.72
CA ASP A 92 1.66 3.62 4.26
C ASP A 92 1.59 3.67 5.79
N ASP A 93 1.71 2.51 6.46
CA ASP A 93 1.54 2.32 7.91
C ASP A 93 0.10 2.56 8.42
N ALA A 94 -0.94 2.44 7.57
CA ALA A 94 -2.34 2.52 8.01
C ALA A 94 -2.67 1.47 9.09
N GLY A 95 -2.05 0.30 9.01
CA GLY A 95 -2.14 -0.73 10.03
C GLY A 95 -1.73 -2.11 9.52
N VAL A 96 -2.15 -3.12 10.27
CA VAL A 96 -1.92 -4.54 9.96
C VAL A 96 -3.24 -5.29 9.92
N ILE A 97 -3.39 -6.15 8.92
CA ILE A 97 -4.44 -7.17 8.80
C ILE A 97 -3.81 -8.52 9.12
N ARG A 98 -4.42 -9.27 10.03
CA ARG A 98 -4.07 -10.66 10.31
C ARG A 98 -5.23 -11.57 9.97
N VAL A 99 -4.95 -12.61 9.21
CA VAL A 99 -5.90 -13.66 8.86
C VAL A 99 -5.48 -14.95 9.54
N PHE A 100 -6.30 -15.45 10.45
CA PHE A 100 -6.08 -16.69 11.18
C PHE A 100 -6.90 -17.80 10.53
N VAL A 101 -6.24 -18.90 10.19
CA VAL A 101 -6.88 -20.10 9.63
C VAL A 101 -6.66 -21.26 10.60
N ASP A 102 -7.74 -21.77 11.18
CA ASP A 102 -7.72 -23.03 11.93
C ASP A 102 -8.22 -24.16 11.04
N ARG A 103 -7.32 -25.09 10.69
CA ARG A 103 -7.65 -26.22 9.82
C ARG A 103 -8.35 -27.37 10.53
N LEU A 104 -8.33 -27.40 11.87
CA LEU A 104 -9.03 -28.41 12.65
C LEU A 104 -10.49 -28.02 12.85
N GLU A 105 -10.74 -26.73 13.02
CA GLU A 105 -12.09 -26.16 13.18
C GLU A 105 -12.70 -25.69 11.86
N GLU A 106 -11.91 -25.66 10.78
CA GLU A 106 -12.30 -25.11 9.47
C GLU A 106 -12.81 -23.67 9.57
N THR A 107 -12.10 -22.84 10.34
CA THR A 107 -12.45 -21.43 10.55
C THR A 107 -11.40 -20.50 9.97
N LEU A 108 -11.88 -19.34 9.50
CA LEU A 108 -11.08 -18.21 9.08
C LEU A 108 -11.57 -16.98 9.86
N ARG A 109 -10.64 -16.21 10.41
CA ARG A 109 -10.95 -14.99 11.17
C ARG A 109 -9.94 -13.88 10.94
N TYR A 110 -10.41 -12.66 11.02
CA TYR A 110 -9.61 -11.46 10.84
C TYR A 110 -9.36 -10.75 12.17
N ASP A 111 -8.23 -10.08 12.23
CA ASP A 111 -7.81 -9.20 13.31
C ASP A 111 -7.20 -7.95 12.65
N LEU A 112 -7.85 -6.81 12.87
CA LEU A 112 -7.47 -5.51 12.30
C LEU A 112 -6.82 -4.64 13.38
N GLN A 113 -5.60 -4.19 13.11
CA GLN A 113 -4.77 -3.44 14.05
C GLN A 113 -4.35 -2.09 13.44
N PRO A 114 -5.18 -1.03 13.57
CA PRO A 114 -4.88 0.28 13.01
C PRO A 114 -3.64 0.87 13.67
N ARG A 115 -2.84 1.62 12.90
CA ARG A 115 -1.61 2.30 13.34
C ARG A 115 -0.53 1.37 13.90
N ARG A 116 -0.69 0.05 13.73
CA ARG A 116 0.37 -0.92 14.01
C ARG A 116 1.15 -1.16 12.72
N ARG A 117 2.47 -1.12 12.82
CA ARG A 117 3.35 -1.52 11.72
C ARG A 117 3.56 -3.01 11.69
N LEU A 118 3.87 -3.52 10.50
CA LEU A 118 4.33 -4.89 10.33
C LEU A 118 5.66 -5.07 11.08
N ASP A 119 5.62 -5.89 12.14
CA ASP A 119 6.80 -6.25 12.91
C ASP A 119 7.22 -7.68 12.58
N PRO A 120 8.26 -7.89 11.75
CA PRO A 120 8.73 -9.22 11.40
C PRO A 120 9.35 -9.99 12.57
N GLN A 121 9.63 -9.32 13.69
CA GLN A 121 10.20 -9.93 14.90
C GLN A 121 9.14 -10.26 15.95
N ALA A 122 7.89 -9.80 15.78
CA ALA A 122 6.81 -10.09 16.71
C ALA A 122 6.55 -11.60 16.78
N MET A 123 6.36 -12.14 17.99
CA MET A 123 6.05 -13.56 18.16
C MET A 123 4.72 -13.93 17.47
N PRO A 124 4.63 -15.09 16.81
CA PRO A 124 3.38 -15.57 16.21
C PRO A 124 2.26 -15.67 17.24
N THR A 125 1.06 -15.26 16.84
CA THR A 125 -0.20 -15.55 17.53
C THR A 125 -1.01 -16.52 16.68
N TRP A 126 -1.91 -17.27 17.31
CA TRP A 126 -2.69 -18.32 16.62
C TRP A 126 -4.20 -18.08 16.64
N HIS A 127 -4.61 -17.03 17.34
CA HIS A 127 -6.00 -16.63 17.50
C HIS A 127 -6.06 -15.10 17.51
N PRO A 128 -7.19 -14.51 17.09
CA PRO A 128 -7.42 -13.07 17.19
C PRO A 128 -7.27 -12.56 18.62
N ASP A 129 -6.70 -11.38 18.79
CA ASP A 129 -6.58 -10.72 20.08
C ASP A 129 -7.66 -9.62 20.23
N ALA A 130 -8.84 -10.02 20.69
CA ALA A 130 -9.97 -9.10 20.87
C ALA A 130 -9.74 -7.99 21.92
N GLU A 131 -8.66 -8.04 22.71
CA GLU A 131 -8.30 -6.94 23.62
C GLU A 131 -7.53 -5.82 22.91
N SER A 132 -6.82 -6.15 21.82
CA SER A 132 -5.95 -5.20 21.11
C SER A 132 -6.35 -4.95 19.66
N ALA A 133 -7.40 -5.61 19.17
CA ALA A 133 -7.84 -5.56 17.78
C ALA A 133 -9.35 -5.66 17.61
N LEU A 134 -9.81 -5.21 16.44
CA LEU A 134 -11.16 -5.47 15.96
C LEU A 134 -11.16 -6.81 15.23
N VAL A 135 -12.08 -7.69 15.60
CA VAL A 135 -12.11 -9.09 15.16
C VAL A 135 -13.36 -9.34 14.35
N TYR A 136 -13.18 -9.94 13.17
CA TYR A 136 -14.25 -10.23 12.23
C TYR A 136 -14.21 -11.69 11.77
N ASP A 137 -15.37 -12.27 11.47
CA ASP A 137 -15.47 -13.61 10.88
C ASP A 137 -15.39 -13.55 9.34
N GLU A 138 -15.82 -12.45 8.73
CA GLU A 138 -15.70 -12.11 7.30
C GLU A 138 -15.22 -10.64 7.21
N LEU A 139 -14.56 -10.26 6.12
CA LEU A 139 -14.00 -8.92 5.95
C LEU A 139 -14.33 -8.37 4.57
N ASP A 140 -14.92 -7.19 4.51
CA ASP A 140 -15.19 -6.43 3.29
C ASP A 140 -14.50 -5.05 3.28
N GLU A 141 -14.72 -4.29 2.20
CA GLU A 141 -14.11 -2.98 2.03
C GLU A 141 -14.71 -1.94 3.00
N ASP A 142 -16.00 -2.04 3.36
CA ASP A 142 -16.66 -1.10 4.29
C ASP A 142 -16.01 -1.17 5.67
N GLU A 143 -15.68 -2.38 6.13
CA GLU A 143 -15.02 -2.61 7.41
C GLU A 143 -13.56 -2.14 7.41
N LEU A 144 -12.87 -2.24 6.28
CA LEU A 144 -11.54 -1.65 6.13
C LEU A 144 -11.59 -0.13 6.16
N GLU A 145 -12.56 0.48 5.48
CA GLU A 145 -12.77 1.92 5.49
C GLU A 145 -13.10 2.43 6.89
N GLU A 146 -13.94 1.73 7.64
CA GLU A 146 -14.25 2.09 9.04
C GLU A 146 -12.99 2.07 9.93
N VAL A 147 -12.15 1.03 9.78
CA VAL A 147 -11.03 0.79 10.70
C VAL A 147 -9.76 1.54 10.32
N PHE A 148 -9.43 1.57 9.04
CA PHE A 148 -8.20 2.16 8.51
C PHE A 148 -8.42 3.50 7.81
N GLY A 149 -9.67 3.87 7.52
CA GLY A 149 -10.01 5.10 6.78
C GLY A 149 -9.76 4.99 5.28
N ARG A 150 -9.55 3.78 4.76
CA ARG A 150 -9.22 3.51 3.36
C ARG A 150 -9.68 2.11 2.94
N PRO A 151 -9.94 1.88 1.65
CA PRO A 151 -10.11 0.54 1.11
C PRO A 151 -8.77 -0.21 1.12
N PHE A 152 -8.84 -1.52 0.91
CA PHE A 152 -7.67 -2.36 0.72
C PHE A 152 -6.84 -1.88 -0.47
N ASN A 153 -7.50 -1.62 -1.60
CA ASN A 153 -6.88 -1.16 -2.84
C ASN A 153 -7.64 0.05 -3.42
N ILE A 154 -6.98 1.22 -3.38
CA ILE A 154 -7.57 2.51 -3.75
C ILE A 154 -8.01 2.61 -5.22
N LYS A 155 -7.51 1.73 -6.09
CA LYS A 155 -7.97 1.67 -7.47
C LYS A 155 -9.45 1.35 -7.57
N TRP A 156 -9.98 0.53 -6.67
CA TRP A 156 -11.40 0.19 -6.69
C TRP A 156 -12.24 1.39 -6.32
N ALA A 157 -11.90 2.12 -5.24
CA ALA A 157 -12.59 3.36 -4.90
C ALA A 157 -12.52 4.43 -6.00
N TRP A 158 -11.42 4.51 -6.76
CA TRP A 158 -11.37 5.36 -7.97
C TRP A 158 -12.34 4.90 -9.05
N ILE A 159 -12.39 3.59 -9.32
CA ILE A 159 -13.27 3.02 -10.34
C ILE A 159 -14.73 3.25 -9.94
N ASP A 160 -15.09 2.95 -8.70
CA ASP A 160 -16.45 3.10 -8.18
C ASP A 160 -16.90 4.56 -8.28
N LEU A 161 -16.08 5.52 -7.85
CA LEU A 161 -16.38 6.95 -7.98
C LEU A 161 -16.59 7.40 -9.43
N LEU A 162 -15.77 6.88 -10.35
CA LEU A 162 -15.89 7.18 -11.78
C LEU A 162 -17.14 6.54 -12.40
N GLU A 163 -17.52 5.34 -11.96
CA GLU A 163 -18.72 4.66 -12.41
C GLU A 163 -19.98 5.38 -11.90
N ASP A 164 -19.99 5.79 -10.63
CA ASP A 164 -21.07 6.61 -10.03
C ASP A 164 -21.29 7.90 -10.83
N TRP A 165 -20.21 8.60 -11.18
CA TRP A 165 -20.30 9.82 -12.00
C TRP A 165 -20.86 9.54 -13.40
N VAL A 166 -20.51 8.40 -14.02
CA VAL A 166 -21.04 8.02 -15.34
C VAL A 166 -22.54 7.72 -15.26
N GLU A 167 -23.04 7.20 -14.13
CA GLU A 167 -24.45 6.95 -13.90
C GLU A 167 -25.26 8.25 -13.66
N ASP A 168 -24.69 9.24 -12.95
CA ASP A 168 -25.30 10.55 -12.73
C ASP A 168 -24.32 11.74 -12.94
N PRO A 169 -24.06 12.15 -14.20
CA PRO A 169 -23.11 13.22 -14.51
C PRO A 169 -23.61 14.65 -14.21
N GLU A 170 -24.82 14.83 -13.66
CA GLU A 170 -25.36 16.17 -13.35
C GLU A 170 -25.04 16.63 -11.92
N GLY A 171 -24.73 15.72 -11.01
CA GLY A 171 -24.42 16.03 -9.60
C GLY A 171 -22.93 16.17 -9.29
N GLY A 172 -22.06 15.83 -10.24
CA GLY A 172 -20.64 15.61 -9.95
C GLY A 172 -20.42 14.42 -9.02
N ALA A 173 -19.18 14.04 -8.78
CA ALA A 173 -18.87 13.01 -7.81
C ALA A 173 -17.63 13.38 -7.00
N TYR A 174 -17.68 13.12 -5.71
CA TYR A 174 -16.59 13.38 -4.78
C TYR A 174 -16.49 12.26 -3.76
N SER A 175 -15.26 11.88 -3.40
CA SER A 175 -15.00 10.97 -2.30
C SER A 175 -13.60 11.17 -1.70
N ARG A 176 -13.51 10.98 -0.38
CA ARG A 176 -12.24 10.77 0.31
C ARG A 176 -11.83 9.30 0.16
N LEU A 177 -10.86 9.04 -0.72
CA LEU A 177 -10.42 7.68 -1.04
C LEU A 177 -9.50 7.08 0.04
N ALA A 178 -8.74 7.92 0.74
CA ALA A 178 -7.89 7.53 1.85
C ALA A 178 -7.50 8.79 2.66
N PRO A 179 -6.93 8.66 3.88
CA PRO A 179 -6.45 9.83 4.62
C PRO A 179 -5.38 10.58 3.80
N GLY A 180 -5.61 11.87 3.55
CA GLY A 180 -4.73 12.68 2.73
C GLY A 180 -4.90 12.50 1.20
N LEU A 181 -5.95 11.82 0.74
CA LEU A 181 -6.27 11.64 -0.67
C LEU A 181 -7.77 11.76 -0.93
N TRP A 182 -8.13 12.77 -1.71
CA TRP A 182 -9.50 13.02 -2.16
C TRP A 182 -9.57 13.02 -3.67
N ALA A 183 -10.74 12.69 -4.18
CA ALA A 183 -11.02 12.65 -5.61
C ALA A 183 -12.29 13.44 -5.91
N VAL A 184 -12.21 14.24 -6.96
CA VAL A 184 -13.32 15.02 -7.53
C VAL A 184 -13.45 14.62 -8.99
N VAL A 185 -14.66 14.32 -9.44
CA VAL A 185 -14.97 13.93 -10.82
C VAL A 185 -16.08 14.83 -11.34
N GLU A 186 -15.81 15.47 -12.47
CA GLU A 186 -16.72 16.40 -13.13
C GLU A 186 -16.55 16.37 -14.65
N ARG A 187 -17.34 17.17 -15.37
CA ARG A 187 -17.27 17.25 -16.85
C ARG A 187 -16.01 17.94 -17.35
N ASP A 188 -15.54 18.94 -16.61
CA ASP A 188 -14.41 19.80 -16.95
C ASP A 188 -13.74 20.35 -15.69
N GLU A 189 -12.54 20.93 -15.88
CA GLU A 189 -11.70 21.51 -14.82
C GLU A 189 -12.43 22.59 -14.01
N GLU A 190 -13.15 23.50 -14.66
CA GLU A 190 -13.85 24.60 -13.98
C GLU A 190 -14.97 24.09 -13.08
N SER A 191 -15.68 23.05 -13.52
CA SER A 191 -16.73 22.40 -12.73
C SER A 191 -16.14 21.60 -11.57
N ALA A 192 -15.00 20.92 -11.78
CA ALA A 192 -14.30 20.20 -10.71
C ALA A 192 -13.82 21.14 -9.60
N ASP A 193 -13.24 22.29 -9.96
CA ASP A 193 -12.85 23.32 -8.99
C ASP A 193 -14.04 23.84 -8.17
N GLN A 194 -15.18 24.07 -8.83
CA GLN A 194 -16.41 24.48 -8.14
C GLN A 194 -16.92 23.42 -7.17
N LEU A 195 -16.91 22.14 -7.58
CA LEU A 195 -17.34 21.04 -6.72
C LEU A 195 -16.40 20.89 -5.51
N ALA A 196 -15.09 21.07 -5.70
CA ALA A 196 -14.11 21.05 -4.61
C ALA A 196 -14.37 22.15 -3.58
N ASP A 197 -14.78 23.35 -4.00
CA ASP A 197 -15.15 24.45 -3.10
C ASP A 197 -16.43 24.15 -2.27
N GLU A 198 -17.25 23.18 -2.71
CA GLU A 198 -18.50 22.77 -2.07
C GLU A 198 -18.37 21.53 -1.15
N VAL A 199 -17.18 20.90 -1.12
CA VAL A 199 -16.91 19.70 -0.31
C VAL A 199 -17.05 19.99 1.18
N ASP A 200 -18.07 19.45 1.84
CA ASP A 200 -18.31 19.67 3.28
C ASP A 200 -17.50 18.69 4.17
N GLU A 201 -16.16 18.78 4.11
CA GLU A 201 -15.23 18.03 4.97
C GLU A 201 -14.18 18.95 5.62
N ASP A 202 -14.22 19.07 6.95
CA ASP A 202 -13.27 19.90 7.72
C ASP A 202 -11.80 19.56 7.41
N GLU A 203 -11.47 18.26 7.31
CA GLU A 203 -10.09 17.80 7.02
C GLU A 203 -9.63 18.24 5.62
N PHE A 204 -10.53 18.17 4.62
CA PHE A 204 -10.25 18.61 3.26
C PHE A 204 -10.01 20.12 3.22
N PHE A 205 -10.92 20.91 3.81
CA PHE A 205 -10.79 22.37 3.85
C PHE A 205 -9.53 22.82 4.60
N ASP A 206 -9.23 22.24 5.76
CA ASP A 206 -8.04 22.59 6.54
C ASP A 206 -6.75 22.31 5.71
N ALA A 207 -6.71 21.19 4.99
CA ALA A 207 -5.58 20.83 4.13
C ALA A 207 -5.49 21.74 2.88
N LEU A 208 -6.63 22.13 2.32
CA LEU A 208 -6.70 23.05 1.18
C LEU A 208 -6.24 24.45 1.58
N ASP A 209 -6.77 25.01 2.67
CA ASP A 209 -6.46 26.36 3.17
C ASP A 209 -5.00 26.50 3.63
N SER A 210 -4.43 25.42 4.17
CA SER A 210 -3.00 25.39 4.54
C SER A 210 -2.06 25.27 3.33
N GLY A 211 -2.59 25.02 2.14
CA GLY A 211 -1.83 24.80 0.91
C GLY A 211 -1.12 23.44 0.87
N ASP A 212 -1.54 22.47 1.68
CA ASP A 212 -0.95 21.14 1.72
C ASP A 212 -1.31 20.31 0.48
N LEU A 213 -2.53 20.48 -0.04
CA LEU A 213 -3.05 19.67 -1.14
C LEU A 213 -2.42 20.04 -2.51
N ALA A 214 -1.87 19.04 -3.18
CA ALA A 214 -1.52 19.12 -4.59
C ALA A 214 -2.71 18.63 -5.42
N VAL A 215 -3.16 19.45 -6.36
CA VAL A 215 -4.18 19.07 -7.34
C VAL A 215 -3.49 18.42 -8.53
N ILE A 216 -3.85 17.17 -8.82
CA ILE A 216 -3.24 16.38 -9.88
C ILE A 216 -4.36 15.78 -10.73
N PRO A 217 -4.55 16.28 -11.96
CA PRO A 217 -5.50 15.69 -12.89
C PRO A 217 -5.08 14.28 -13.29
N LEU A 218 -6.03 13.36 -13.32
CA LEU A 218 -5.78 11.94 -13.61
C LEU A 218 -5.10 11.76 -14.99
N HIS A 219 -5.53 12.53 -15.99
CA HIS A 219 -5.00 12.48 -17.35
C HIS A 219 -3.57 13.07 -17.47
N ASP A 220 -3.17 13.97 -16.57
CA ASP A 220 -1.81 14.55 -16.49
C ASP A 220 -0.97 13.92 -15.36
N SER A 221 -1.40 12.77 -14.82
CA SER A 221 -0.73 12.14 -13.67
C SER A 221 0.67 11.58 -13.96
N LEU A 222 1.15 11.53 -15.21
CA LEU A 222 2.43 10.92 -15.57
C LEU A 222 3.61 11.57 -14.80
N PRO A 223 4.41 10.82 -14.01
CA PRO A 223 5.47 11.40 -13.20
C PRO A 223 6.77 11.56 -14.01
N VAL A 224 6.82 12.58 -14.89
CA VAL A 224 7.90 12.82 -15.88
C VAL A 224 9.31 12.87 -15.28
N ALA A 225 9.46 13.24 -14.01
CA ALA A 225 10.74 13.40 -13.32
C ALA A 225 10.92 12.47 -12.10
N LEU A 226 10.29 11.28 -12.10
CA LEU A 226 10.46 10.32 -11.01
C LEU A 226 11.90 9.80 -10.96
N ALA A 227 12.64 10.14 -9.89
CA ALA A 227 14.07 9.88 -9.78
C ALA A 227 14.48 8.42 -10.01
N THR A 228 13.62 7.49 -9.58
CA THR A 228 13.86 6.04 -9.61
C THR A 228 13.61 5.40 -10.98
N HIS A 229 13.04 6.13 -11.95
CA HIS A 229 12.63 5.60 -13.24
C HIS A 229 13.11 6.46 -14.41
N ASP A 230 13.81 5.84 -15.36
CA ASP A 230 14.22 6.51 -16.61
C ASP A 230 13.09 6.58 -17.66
N HIS A 231 12.08 5.71 -17.52
CA HIS A 231 10.94 5.58 -18.43
C HIS A 231 9.62 5.55 -17.63
N PRO A 232 9.14 6.72 -17.14
CA PRO A 232 7.93 6.80 -16.32
C PRO A 232 6.69 6.19 -16.97
N GLU A 233 6.59 6.21 -18.30
CA GLU A 233 5.49 5.63 -19.05
C GLU A 233 5.39 4.09 -18.94
N ARG A 234 6.44 3.45 -18.42
CA ARG A 234 6.56 2.00 -18.24
C ARG A 234 6.42 1.56 -16.78
N ILE A 235 6.11 2.49 -15.86
CA ILE A 235 5.86 2.16 -14.47
C ILE A 235 4.67 1.19 -14.39
N PHE A 236 4.81 0.14 -13.58
CA PHE A 236 3.74 -0.81 -13.33
C PHE A 236 2.56 -0.16 -12.61
N GLY A 237 1.36 -0.68 -12.84
CA GLY A 237 0.15 -0.15 -12.21
C GLY A 237 -0.34 1.18 -12.78
N ARG A 238 0.23 1.68 -13.88
CA ARG A 238 -0.21 2.90 -14.58
C ARG A 238 -1.71 2.94 -14.92
N LEU A 239 -2.27 4.14 -14.93
CA LEU A 239 -3.70 4.44 -15.09
C LEU A 239 -4.45 3.54 -16.10
N HIS A 240 -3.96 3.47 -17.34
CA HIS A 240 -4.62 2.72 -18.41
C HIS A 240 -4.57 1.19 -18.28
N THR A 241 -3.88 0.68 -17.26
CA THR A 241 -3.82 -0.77 -16.99
C THR A 241 -4.85 -1.23 -15.97
N TRP A 242 -5.38 -0.33 -15.15
CA TRP A 242 -6.39 -0.66 -14.15
C TRP A 242 -7.75 -0.03 -14.42
N LEU A 243 -7.84 1.08 -15.16
CA LEU A 243 -9.13 1.60 -15.58
C LEU A 243 -9.86 0.66 -16.55
N PRO A 244 -11.17 0.43 -16.36
CA PRO A 244 -12.04 -0.18 -17.35
C PRO A 244 -11.92 0.50 -18.73
N SER A 245 -12.08 -0.29 -19.80
CA SER A 245 -11.89 0.20 -21.18
C SER A 245 -12.85 1.33 -21.57
N SER A 246 -14.06 1.33 -21.00
CA SER A 246 -15.06 2.40 -21.12
C SER A 246 -14.54 3.70 -20.55
N LEU A 247 -14.15 3.70 -19.27
CA LEU A 247 -13.60 4.86 -18.56
C LEU A 247 -12.32 5.39 -19.22
N SER A 248 -11.40 4.50 -19.60
CA SER A 248 -10.19 4.91 -20.33
C SER A 248 -10.50 5.60 -21.66
N THR A 249 -11.61 5.24 -22.31
CA THR A 249 -12.05 5.90 -23.55
C THR A 249 -12.68 7.27 -23.26
N ALA A 250 -13.47 7.39 -22.19
CA ALA A 250 -14.06 8.67 -21.77
C ALA A 250 -12.97 9.72 -21.49
N PHE A 251 -11.93 9.36 -20.71
CA PHE A 251 -10.77 10.23 -20.47
C PHE A 251 -10.06 10.65 -21.76
N LYS A 252 -9.86 9.72 -22.70
CA LYS A 252 -9.18 10.03 -23.98
C LYS A 252 -9.97 10.98 -24.88
N LYS A 253 -11.27 11.07 -24.68
CA LYS A 253 -12.15 11.97 -25.43
C LYS A 253 -12.43 13.27 -24.68
N GLU A 254 -11.85 13.46 -23.50
CA GLU A 254 -12.10 14.62 -22.64
C GLU A 254 -13.59 14.76 -22.31
N GLU A 255 -14.28 13.61 -22.15
CA GLU A 255 -15.70 13.54 -21.75
C GLU A 255 -15.87 13.55 -20.22
N VAL A 256 -14.77 13.38 -19.48
CA VAL A 256 -14.70 13.34 -18.02
C VAL A 256 -13.38 13.98 -17.55
N TRP A 257 -13.48 14.76 -16.48
CA TRP A 257 -12.37 15.34 -15.75
C TRP A 257 -12.33 14.73 -14.35
N ALA A 258 -11.14 14.38 -13.87
CA ALA A 258 -10.98 13.82 -12.54
C ALA A 258 -9.70 14.37 -11.92
N ASP A 259 -9.84 15.01 -10.77
CA ASP A 259 -8.76 15.59 -10.00
C ASP A 259 -8.53 14.82 -8.71
N ALA A 260 -7.27 14.53 -8.44
CA ALA A 260 -6.82 14.02 -7.16
C ALA A 260 -6.26 15.18 -6.34
N TYR A 261 -6.81 15.39 -5.16
CA TYR A 261 -6.28 16.32 -4.16
C TYR A 261 -5.46 15.50 -3.17
N VAL A 262 -4.15 15.68 -3.21
CA VAL A 262 -3.21 14.78 -2.52
C VAL A 262 -2.35 15.56 -1.52
N SER A 263 -2.35 15.13 -0.26
CA SER A 263 -1.54 15.72 0.80
C SER A 263 -0.05 15.58 0.51
N ARG A 264 0.67 16.72 0.45
CA ARG A 264 2.13 16.74 0.38
C ARG A 264 2.73 16.26 1.69
N GLN A 265 2.17 16.67 2.82
CA GLN A 265 2.65 16.34 4.16
C GLN A 265 2.69 14.82 4.38
N ALA A 266 1.63 14.09 4.00
CA ALA A 266 1.59 12.63 4.14
C ALA A 266 2.75 11.92 3.40
N ALA A 267 3.06 12.37 2.18
CA ALA A 267 4.17 11.85 1.40
C ALA A 267 5.54 12.24 1.96
N ILE A 268 5.69 13.48 2.43
CA ILE A 268 6.92 13.99 3.07
C ILE A 268 7.22 13.17 4.32
N GLU A 269 6.27 13.06 5.24
CA GLU A 269 6.46 12.34 6.50
C GLU A 269 6.82 10.87 6.28
N THR A 270 6.18 10.22 5.29
CA THR A 270 6.47 8.82 4.95
C THR A 270 7.87 8.67 4.33
N MET A 271 8.27 9.57 3.43
CA MET A 271 9.64 9.62 2.88
C MET A 271 10.67 9.83 3.99
N GLU A 272 10.52 10.88 4.81
CA GLU A 272 11.43 11.21 5.90
C GLU A 272 11.59 10.03 6.85
N ARG A 273 10.47 9.43 7.27
CA ARG A 273 10.44 8.27 8.14
C ARG A 273 11.20 7.10 7.54
N THR A 274 10.91 6.74 6.29
CA THR A 274 11.50 5.57 5.63
C THR A 274 13.01 5.73 5.47
N LEU A 275 13.46 6.89 5.00
CA LEU A 275 14.89 7.20 4.87
C LEU A 275 15.59 7.21 6.24
N THR A 276 14.96 7.79 7.26
CA THR A 276 15.51 7.83 8.64
C THR A 276 15.65 6.43 9.23
N THR A 277 14.64 5.58 9.09
CA THR A 277 14.69 4.18 9.58
C THR A 277 15.77 3.38 8.85
N ALA A 278 15.96 3.62 7.54
CA ALA A 278 17.07 3.07 6.76
C ALA A 278 18.45 3.67 7.12
N ARG A 279 18.50 4.62 8.06
CA ARG A 279 19.69 5.35 8.51
C ARG A 279 20.36 6.18 7.41
N LEU A 280 19.57 6.66 6.45
CA LEU A 280 20.03 7.60 5.44
C LEU A 280 19.88 9.03 5.96
N THR A 281 20.82 9.90 5.62
CA THR A 281 20.71 11.35 5.83
C THR A 281 20.28 12.01 4.52
N TYR A 282 19.58 13.14 4.59
CA TYR A 282 19.12 13.89 3.41
C TYR A 282 19.05 15.38 3.74
N THR A 283 19.02 16.20 2.69
CA THR A 283 18.75 17.63 2.78
C THR A 283 17.38 17.91 2.18
N LEU A 284 16.53 18.60 2.93
CA LEU A 284 15.20 19.01 2.47
C LEU A 284 15.26 20.44 1.95
N HIS A 285 14.88 20.64 0.69
CA HIS A 285 14.72 21.96 0.09
C HIS A 285 13.24 22.23 -0.14
N GLN A 286 12.69 23.20 0.58
CA GLN A 286 11.32 23.66 0.38
C GLN A 286 11.33 24.94 -0.45
N THR A 287 10.56 24.92 -1.54
CA THR A 287 10.29 26.08 -2.39
C THR A 287 8.79 26.37 -2.36
N GLU A 288 8.38 27.51 -2.92
CA GLU A 288 6.96 27.81 -3.10
C GLU A 288 6.26 26.80 -4.03
N ALA A 289 7.00 26.14 -4.93
CA ALA A 289 6.45 25.23 -5.93
C ALA A 289 6.49 23.75 -5.50
N ASP A 290 7.49 23.33 -4.73
CA ASP A 290 7.71 21.93 -4.40
C ASP A 290 8.65 21.72 -3.20
N VAL A 291 8.62 20.51 -2.66
CA VAL A 291 9.55 19.98 -1.66
C VAL A 291 10.48 18.97 -2.33
N PHE A 292 11.79 19.14 -2.14
CA PHE A 292 12.81 18.35 -2.82
C PHE A 292 13.78 17.71 -1.83
N PHE A 293 13.87 16.39 -1.84
CA PHE A 293 14.85 15.62 -1.09
C PHE A 293 16.12 15.50 -1.93
N SER A 294 17.24 16.00 -1.40
CA SER A 294 18.56 15.94 -2.05
C SER A 294 19.60 15.33 -1.12
N GLU A 295 20.79 15.07 -1.65
CA GLU A 295 21.95 14.61 -0.87
C GLU A 295 21.64 13.37 -0.01
N ILE A 296 20.76 12.49 -0.51
CA ILE A 296 20.36 11.27 0.20
C ILE A 296 21.59 10.36 0.28
N THR A 297 22.11 10.17 1.49
CA THR A 297 23.46 9.63 1.72
C THR A 297 23.42 8.49 2.73
N THR A 298 24.12 7.40 2.42
CA THR A 298 24.29 6.25 3.32
C THR A 298 25.29 6.57 4.45
N PRO A 299 25.28 5.81 5.57
CA PRO A 299 26.30 5.95 6.61
C PRO A 299 27.75 5.76 6.12
N THR A 300 27.94 5.09 4.99
CA THR A 300 29.25 4.87 4.37
C THR A 300 29.65 5.97 3.37
N GLY A 301 28.80 6.98 3.17
CA GLY A 301 29.05 8.12 2.30
C GLY A 301 28.67 7.91 0.83
N ALA A 302 27.93 6.84 0.49
CA ALA A 302 27.38 6.68 -0.85
C ALA A 302 26.17 7.62 -1.02
N VAL A 303 26.17 8.41 -2.09
CA VAL A 303 25.15 9.44 -2.35
C VAL A 303 24.26 8.99 -3.49
N TYR A 304 22.95 9.12 -3.32
CA TYR A 304 22.00 8.91 -4.39
C TYR A 304 22.12 10.10 -5.35
N GLY A 305 22.58 9.83 -6.57
CA GLY A 305 23.00 10.87 -7.50
C GLY A 305 21.88 11.74 -8.07
N ARG A 306 20.62 11.41 -7.76
CA ARG A 306 19.43 12.18 -8.14
C ARG A 306 18.76 12.68 -6.86
N GLY A 307 18.08 13.82 -6.90
CA GLY A 307 17.14 14.16 -5.83
C GLY A 307 15.71 13.77 -6.21
N VAL A 308 14.79 13.90 -5.26
CA VAL A 308 13.40 13.47 -5.40
C VAL A 308 12.49 14.66 -5.13
N ALA A 309 11.69 15.00 -6.14
CA ALA A 309 10.61 15.97 -6.03
C ALA A 309 9.36 15.30 -5.46
N ILE A 310 8.74 15.89 -4.43
CA ILE A 310 7.49 15.38 -3.85
C ILE A 310 6.36 15.44 -4.89
N SER A 311 6.30 16.47 -5.72
CA SER A 311 5.35 16.51 -6.84
C SER A 311 5.40 15.27 -7.75
N ALA A 312 6.59 14.71 -8.01
CA ALA A 312 6.75 13.49 -8.80
C ALA A 312 6.28 12.23 -8.06
N VAL A 313 6.43 12.20 -6.72
CA VAL A 313 5.90 11.13 -5.86
C VAL A 313 4.38 11.16 -5.82
N LEU A 314 3.77 12.34 -5.68
CA LEU A 314 2.32 12.49 -5.69
C LEU A 314 1.73 12.14 -7.06
N ARG A 315 2.38 12.57 -8.15
CA ARG A 315 2.00 12.15 -9.51
C ARG A 315 2.08 10.64 -9.69
N ARG A 316 3.11 9.99 -9.13
CA ARG A 316 3.18 8.52 -9.09
C ARG A 316 1.98 7.92 -8.36
N ALA A 317 1.58 8.47 -7.21
CA ALA A 317 0.44 7.99 -6.44
C ALA A 317 -0.82 7.93 -7.31
N VAL A 318 -1.17 9.05 -7.94
CA VAL A 318 -2.33 9.17 -8.83
C VAL A 318 -2.19 8.29 -10.07
N HIS A 319 -1.02 8.33 -10.72
CA HIS A 319 -0.78 7.56 -11.94
C HIS A 319 -0.90 6.05 -11.72
N THR A 320 -0.52 5.57 -10.53
CA THR A 320 -0.46 4.14 -10.23
C THR A 320 -1.56 3.63 -9.31
N GLY A 321 -2.48 4.52 -8.90
CA GLY A 321 -3.60 4.22 -8.01
C GLY A 321 -3.14 3.79 -6.62
N LEU A 322 -2.28 4.58 -5.99
CA LEU A 322 -1.74 4.36 -4.65
C LEU A 322 -2.10 5.52 -3.71
N THR A 323 -2.08 5.30 -2.40
CA THR A 323 -2.02 6.41 -1.43
C THR A 323 -0.75 7.25 -1.65
N PRO A 324 -0.75 8.53 -1.21
CA PRO A 324 0.49 9.30 -1.09
C PRO A 324 1.55 8.58 -0.22
N GLY A 325 1.13 7.91 0.85
CA GLY A 325 2.00 7.15 1.74
C GLY A 325 2.66 5.95 1.04
N GLU A 326 1.90 5.12 0.33
CA GLU A 326 2.43 3.96 -0.41
C GLU A 326 3.39 4.41 -1.52
N ALA A 327 3.04 5.45 -2.27
CA ALA A 327 3.89 5.99 -3.33
C ALA A 327 5.21 6.54 -2.77
N ALA A 328 5.14 7.25 -1.63
CA ALA A 328 6.29 7.75 -0.89
C ALA A 328 7.15 6.61 -0.36
N ARG A 329 6.54 5.60 0.28
CA ARG A 329 7.23 4.43 0.81
C ARG A 329 7.95 3.66 -0.30
N LEU A 330 7.25 3.35 -1.38
CA LEU A 330 7.80 2.62 -2.52
C LEU A 330 8.96 3.39 -3.16
N THR A 331 8.83 4.71 -3.33
CA THR A 331 9.91 5.54 -3.87
C THR A 331 11.12 5.60 -2.94
N ALA A 332 10.91 5.73 -1.63
CA ALA A 332 11.98 5.70 -0.64
C ALA A 332 12.70 4.34 -0.61
N GLU A 333 11.95 3.24 -0.61
CA GLU A 333 12.52 1.89 -0.59
C GLU A 333 13.27 1.56 -1.88
N GLU A 334 12.81 2.04 -3.05
CA GLU A 334 13.58 1.99 -4.31
C GLU A 334 14.95 2.68 -4.19
N ILE A 335 14.99 3.87 -3.58
CA ILE A 335 16.23 4.63 -3.39
C ILE A 335 17.17 3.89 -2.43
N VAL A 336 16.63 3.38 -1.32
CA VAL A 336 17.39 2.56 -0.37
C VAL A 336 17.94 1.31 -1.06
N GLY A 337 17.11 0.62 -1.86
CA GLY A 337 17.49 -0.55 -2.63
C GLY A 337 18.62 -0.27 -3.62
N ILE A 338 18.54 0.84 -4.38
CA ILE A 338 19.57 1.29 -5.31
C ILE A 338 20.88 1.59 -4.56
N LEU A 339 20.82 2.31 -3.44
CA LEU A 339 21.99 2.68 -2.65
C LEU A 339 22.68 1.48 -1.99
N LEU A 340 21.90 0.49 -1.56
CA LEU A 340 22.40 -0.74 -0.93
C LEU A 340 22.71 -1.86 -1.94
N GLN A 341 22.54 -1.62 -3.24
CA GLN A 341 22.74 -2.60 -4.32
C GLN A 341 21.86 -3.86 -4.18
N LEU A 342 20.61 -3.66 -3.73
CA LEU A 342 19.62 -4.72 -3.56
C LEU A 342 18.57 -4.75 -4.69
N TRP A 343 18.55 -3.74 -5.58
CA TRP A 343 17.50 -3.52 -6.59
C TRP A 343 18.04 -3.30 -8.01
#